data_AF-A0A6N2EIH1-F1
#
_entry.id   AF-A0A6N2EIH1-F1
#
_cell.length_a   1.000
_cell.length_b   1.000
_cell.length_c   1.000
_cell.angle_alpha   90.00
_cell.angle_beta   90.00
_cell.angle_gamma   90.00
#
_symmetry.space_group_name_H-M   'P 1'
#
loop_
_entity.id
_entity.type
_entity.pdbx_description
1 polymer ?
#
loop_
_entity_poly.entity_id
_entity_poly.type
_entity_poly.pdbx_seq_one_letter_code
_entity_poly.pdbx_strand_id
1 'polypeptide(L)'
;MKRNTILACLIGGVLTVSASNASAQLHEGDIIVDISPWGQIRTGDVDTVSGQANMGVRVFDGWFGKQPNFTNDPGYDTLLGTFQPGELVGFNIRSALRVWSGDDFSTIAQERVQFRFAQTLQAMTPETDVWTEGFKVSVPTDGKWHRHIGMLLLGPADGQGGFLQPSDGVYLLHLELDTTQNGVIYSQPYWLIMNQNRPTQEVIDAKAWVQDNFLPSPDCPADMTGSTSRFSPQYGVPDGAIDADDFFYFLSRFSMGSLAEADLTGSTTPGDPAYGVPDGVVDADDFFYFLQKFAAGCP
;
A
#
# COMPACT_ATOMS: atom_id res chain seq x y z
N MET A 1 66.10 25.14 51.32
CA MET A 1 64.78 25.44 51.95
C MET A 1 63.83 25.96 50.87
N LYS A 2 62.65 25.32 50.78
CA LYS A 2 61.45 25.65 49.98
C LYS A 2 61.60 25.75 48.44
N ARG A 3 61.39 24.60 47.77
CA ARG A 3 60.93 24.50 46.38
C ARG A 3 59.41 24.65 46.37
N ASN A 4 58.88 25.64 45.63
CA ASN A 4 57.47 25.70 45.24
C ASN A 4 57.36 25.24 43.79
N THR A 5 56.81 24.05 43.58
CA THR A 5 56.46 23.55 42.25
C THR A 5 54.96 23.80 42.04
N ILE A 6 54.64 24.60 41.04
CA ILE A 6 53.26 24.91 40.61
C ILE A 6 52.71 23.67 39.92
N LEU A 7 51.62 23.11 40.45
CA LEU A 7 50.86 22.02 39.84
C LEU A 7 49.82 22.65 38.90
N ALA A 8 50.03 22.53 37.59
CA ALA A 8 49.02 22.84 36.59
C ALA A 8 48.14 21.60 36.37
N CYS A 9 46.86 21.72 36.71
CA CYS A 9 45.86 20.67 36.53
C CYS A 9 45.34 20.71 35.08
N LEU A 10 45.79 19.79 34.24
CA LEU A 10 45.23 19.54 32.91
C LEU A 10 44.06 18.55 33.06
N ILE A 11 42.84 19.07 33.07
CA ILE A 11 41.61 18.26 32.93
C ILE A 11 41.35 18.10 31.44
N GLY A 12 41.75 16.96 30.88
CA GLY A 12 41.33 16.53 29.55
C GLY A 12 39.87 16.07 29.61
N GLY A 13 38.95 16.94 29.20
CA GLY A 13 37.55 16.57 28.98
C GLY A 13 37.43 15.75 27.70
N VAL A 14 37.17 14.45 27.83
CA VAL A 14 36.71 13.63 26.70
C VAL A 14 35.27 14.03 26.41
N LEU A 15 35.06 14.79 25.33
CA LEU A 15 33.73 14.98 24.75
C LEU A 15 33.31 13.65 24.09
N THR A 16 32.52 12.86 24.80
CA THR A 16 31.70 11.82 24.15
C THR A 16 30.58 12.53 23.40
N VAL A 17 30.79 12.73 22.09
CA VAL A 17 29.71 13.09 21.17
C VAL A 17 28.85 11.83 21.02
N SER A 18 27.75 11.76 21.76
CA SER A 18 26.68 10.83 21.46
C SER A 18 26.10 11.28 20.12
N ALA A 19 26.56 10.67 19.02
CA ALA A 19 25.82 10.72 17.78
C ALA A 19 24.50 10.00 18.06
N SER A 20 23.45 10.75 18.34
CA SER A 20 22.09 10.24 18.20
C SER A 20 22.01 9.73 16.76
N ASN A 21 21.91 8.41 16.60
CA ASN A 21 21.45 7.83 15.35
C ASN A 21 20.09 8.49 15.09
N ALA A 22 20.05 9.45 14.19
CA ALA A 22 18.80 9.93 13.64
C ALA A 22 18.27 8.77 12.81
N SER A 23 17.58 7.82 13.46
CA SER A 23 16.76 6.85 12.75
C SER A 23 15.85 7.65 11.84
N ALA A 24 15.91 7.37 10.53
CA ALA A 24 15.02 7.97 9.56
C ALA A 24 13.58 7.72 10.03
N GLN A 25 12.93 8.77 10.53
CA GLN A 25 11.57 8.69 11.05
C GLN A 25 10.63 8.48 9.86
N LEU A 26 9.72 7.52 9.99
CA LEU A 26 8.58 7.34 9.08
C LEU A 26 7.54 8.42 9.41
N HIS A 27 6.91 8.98 8.38
CA HIS A 27 5.90 10.01 8.57
C HIS A 27 4.50 9.41 8.75
N GLU A 28 3.83 9.80 9.85
CA GLU A 28 2.43 9.48 10.07
C GLU A 28 1.57 10.08 8.95
N GLY A 29 0.66 9.29 8.39
CA GLY A 29 -0.20 9.68 7.28
C GLY A 29 0.35 9.35 5.89
N ASP A 30 1.63 8.93 5.76
CA ASP A 30 2.16 8.40 4.51
C ASP A 30 1.91 6.89 4.40
N ILE A 31 1.79 6.41 3.16
CA ILE A 31 1.80 4.97 2.86
C ILE A 31 3.22 4.47 3.05
N ILE A 32 3.41 3.57 4.02
CA ILE A 32 4.70 2.95 4.27
C ILE A 32 4.93 1.85 3.25
N VAL A 33 6.10 1.85 2.62
CA VAL A 33 6.49 0.90 1.60
C VAL A 33 7.72 0.13 2.07
N ASP A 34 7.69 -1.18 1.90
CA ASP A 34 8.82 -2.07 2.17
C ASP A 34 8.89 -3.20 1.13
N ILE A 35 9.96 -3.96 1.12
CA ILE A 35 10.14 -5.17 0.31
C ILE A 35 10.19 -6.37 1.24
N SER A 36 9.31 -7.35 1.03
CA SER A 36 9.36 -8.60 1.79
C SER A 36 10.68 -9.35 1.57
N PRO A 37 11.07 -10.28 2.46
CA PRO A 37 12.26 -11.14 2.24
C PRO A 37 12.27 -11.89 0.90
N TRP A 38 11.11 -12.00 0.25
CA TRP A 38 10.89 -12.71 -1.00
C TRP A 38 10.71 -11.78 -2.21
N GLY A 39 10.95 -10.48 -2.04
CA GLY A 39 10.97 -9.50 -3.12
C GLY A 39 9.63 -8.85 -3.45
N GLN A 40 8.55 -9.10 -2.69
CA GLN A 40 7.27 -8.43 -2.95
C GLN A 40 7.21 -7.06 -2.27
N ILE A 41 6.80 -6.01 -3.00
CA ILE A 41 6.52 -4.73 -2.38
C ILE A 41 5.29 -4.86 -1.47
N ARG A 42 5.38 -4.32 -0.27
CA ARG A 42 4.28 -4.28 0.71
C ARG A 42 3.93 -2.85 1.04
N THR A 43 2.65 -2.59 1.26
CA THR A 43 2.13 -1.32 1.78
C THR A 43 1.79 -1.47 3.27
N GLY A 44 1.83 -0.36 3.99
CA GLY A 44 1.59 -0.29 5.43
C GLY A 44 1.26 1.13 5.86
N ASP A 45 0.95 1.30 7.14
CA ASP A 45 0.84 2.60 7.80
C ASP A 45 1.84 2.71 8.97
N VAL A 46 1.79 3.83 9.69
CA VAL A 46 2.57 4.03 10.92
C VAL A 46 1.65 3.77 12.11
N ASP A 47 2.03 2.84 12.97
CA ASP A 47 1.37 2.66 14.27
C ASP A 47 1.62 3.91 15.12
N THR A 48 0.56 4.62 15.46
CA THR A 48 0.63 5.95 16.11
C THR A 48 1.13 5.91 17.55
N VAL A 49 1.20 4.73 18.16
CA VAL A 49 1.68 4.54 19.54
C VAL A 49 3.18 4.26 19.57
N SER A 50 3.63 3.35 18.70
CA SER A 50 5.01 2.87 18.65
C SER A 50 5.89 3.61 17.64
N GLY A 51 5.28 4.31 16.68
CA GLY A 51 5.97 4.94 15.55
C GLY A 51 6.62 3.95 14.58
N GLN A 52 6.27 2.67 14.67
CA GLN A 52 6.78 1.62 13.79
C GLN A 52 5.87 1.43 12.58
N ALA A 53 6.44 0.87 11.50
CA ALA A 53 5.65 0.45 10.36
C ALA A 53 4.73 -0.72 10.73
N ASN A 54 3.45 -0.60 10.40
CA ASN A 54 2.47 -1.66 10.44
C ASN A 54 2.17 -2.10 9.00
N MET A 55 2.80 -3.18 8.57
CA MET A 55 2.75 -3.67 7.19
C MET A 55 1.53 -4.54 6.93
N GLY A 56 1.10 -4.64 5.67
CA GLY A 56 -0.08 -5.41 5.26
C GLY A 56 -1.35 -4.57 5.13
N VAL A 57 -1.29 -3.28 5.46
CA VAL A 57 -2.38 -2.32 5.23
C VAL A 57 -2.48 -2.02 3.74
N ARG A 58 -3.68 -2.16 3.17
CA ARG A 58 -3.96 -1.96 1.74
C ARG A 58 -5.03 -0.92 1.45
N VAL A 59 -5.66 -0.34 2.47
CA VAL A 59 -6.77 0.61 2.30
C VAL A 59 -6.43 1.90 3.03
N PHE A 60 -6.19 2.95 2.25
CA PHE A 60 -5.77 4.26 2.73
C PHE A 60 -6.82 5.31 2.36
N ASP A 61 -6.77 6.46 3.01
CA ASP A 61 -7.64 7.59 2.69
C ASP A 61 -6.87 8.90 2.58
N GLY A 62 -7.45 9.83 1.81
CA GLY A 62 -6.87 11.13 1.52
C GLY A 62 -7.95 12.17 1.23
N TRP A 63 -7.57 13.45 1.32
CA TRP A 63 -8.49 14.57 1.18
C TRP A 63 -7.98 15.54 0.11
N PHE A 64 -8.78 15.78 -0.92
CA PHE A 64 -8.58 16.92 -1.81
C PHE A 64 -8.83 18.23 -1.04
N GLY A 65 -8.29 19.33 -1.55
CA GLY A 65 -8.53 20.66 -0.99
C GLY A 65 -7.30 21.29 -0.32
N LYS A 66 -6.14 20.62 -0.31
CA LYS A 66 -4.86 21.26 0.00
C LYS A 66 -4.58 22.43 -0.96
N GLN A 67 -5.00 22.24 -2.20
CA GLN A 67 -5.34 23.28 -3.18
C GLN A 67 -6.67 22.88 -3.85
N PRO A 68 -7.34 23.76 -4.62
CA PRO A 68 -8.61 23.41 -5.25
C PRO A 68 -8.51 22.09 -6.04
N ASN A 69 -9.32 21.10 -5.63
CA ASN A 69 -9.41 19.76 -6.22
C ASN A 69 -8.07 18.98 -6.21
N PHE A 70 -7.10 19.42 -5.41
CA PHE A 70 -5.75 18.88 -5.42
C PHE A 70 -5.31 18.48 -4.02
N THR A 71 -4.54 17.40 -3.96
CA THR A 71 -3.74 17.02 -2.81
C THR A 71 -2.50 16.28 -3.27
N ASN A 72 -1.54 16.10 -2.37
CA ASN A 72 -0.38 15.23 -2.56
C ASN A 72 -0.20 14.29 -1.36
N ASP A 73 -1.29 14.09 -0.63
CA ASP A 73 -1.39 13.25 0.56
C ASP A 73 -2.45 12.15 0.31
N PRO A 74 -2.23 10.90 0.77
CA PRO A 74 -1.02 10.46 1.48
C PRO A 74 0.22 10.47 0.58
N GLY A 75 1.39 10.72 1.17
CA GLY A 75 2.66 10.47 0.52
C GLY A 75 3.03 8.99 0.57
N TYR A 76 4.24 8.67 0.13
CA TYR A 76 4.85 7.36 0.31
C TYR A 76 6.16 7.52 1.08
N ASP A 77 6.40 6.68 2.07
CA ASP A 77 7.63 6.69 2.85
C ASP A 77 8.23 5.28 2.96
N THR A 78 9.54 5.21 3.12
CA THR A 78 10.31 3.96 3.22
C THR A 78 11.34 4.08 4.33
N LEU A 79 11.70 2.94 4.93
CA LEU A 79 12.93 2.88 5.73
C LEU A 79 14.15 3.05 4.83
N LEU A 80 15.23 3.57 5.40
CA LEU A 80 16.50 3.75 4.69
C LEU A 80 17.00 2.42 4.12
N GLY A 81 17.30 2.38 2.82
CA GLY A 81 17.86 1.19 2.17
C GLY A 81 16.82 0.16 1.72
N THR A 82 15.52 0.46 1.84
CA THR A 82 14.44 -0.38 1.27
C THR A 82 14.65 -0.60 -0.23
N PHE A 83 14.92 0.47 -0.98
CA PHE A 83 15.25 0.41 -2.39
C PHE A 83 16.69 0.86 -2.65
N GLN A 84 17.32 0.29 -3.67
CA GLN A 84 18.66 0.64 -4.08
C GLN A 84 18.69 2.05 -4.70
N PRO A 85 19.67 2.90 -4.34
CA PRO A 85 19.85 4.19 -5.00
C PRO A 85 19.94 4.09 -6.53
N GLY A 86 19.24 4.98 -7.23
CA GLY A 86 19.19 5.00 -8.69
C GLY A 86 18.10 4.14 -9.30
N GLU A 87 17.52 3.20 -8.54
CA GLU A 87 16.31 2.50 -8.97
C GLU A 87 15.14 3.48 -9.06
N LEU A 88 14.13 3.13 -9.86
CA LEU A 88 12.89 3.87 -9.97
C LEU A 88 11.80 3.11 -9.22
N VAL A 89 11.00 3.83 -8.45
CA VAL A 89 9.82 3.30 -7.75
C VAL A 89 8.61 4.12 -8.18
N GLY A 90 7.51 3.44 -8.47
CA GLY A 90 6.31 4.07 -8.99
C GLY A 90 5.06 3.27 -8.71
N PHE A 91 4.03 3.57 -9.49
CA PHE A 91 2.74 2.92 -9.38
C PHE A 91 2.16 2.65 -10.77
N ASN A 92 1.23 1.71 -10.83
CA ASN A 92 0.34 1.51 -11.96
C ASN A 92 -1.11 1.64 -11.48
N ILE A 93 -2.00 1.99 -12.41
CA ILE A 93 -3.42 2.19 -12.17
C ILE A 93 -4.15 0.97 -12.70
N ARG A 94 -4.88 0.26 -11.84
CA ARG A 94 -5.45 -1.05 -12.18
C ARG A 94 -6.83 -0.96 -12.82
N SER A 95 -7.56 0.12 -12.58
CA SER A 95 -8.92 0.33 -13.10
C SER A 95 -9.28 1.82 -13.23
N ALA A 96 -10.43 2.11 -13.83
CA ALA A 96 -10.97 3.47 -13.83
C ALA A 96 -11.28 3.94 -12.39
N LEU A 97 -11.36 5.27 -12.22
CA LEU A 97 -11.78 5.88 -10.96
C LEU A 97 -13.22 5.47 -10.66
N ARG A 98 -13.51 5.06 -9.42
CA ARG A 98 -14.90 4.82 -8.97
C ARG A 98 -15.39 5.95 -8.09
N VAL A 99 -16.70 6.11 -8.00
CA VAL A 99 -17.37 7.03 -7.09
C VAL A 99 -18.29 6.25 -6.16
N TRP A 100 -18.30 6.63 -4.89
CA TRP A 100 -19.16 6.05 -3.87
C TRP A 100 -20.61 6.41 -4.14
N SER A 101 -21.47 5.40 -4.22
CA SER A 101 -22.91 5.57 -4.43
C SER A 101 -23.69 5.87 -3.15
N GLY A 102 -23.07 5.62 -1.99
CA GLY A 102 -23.76 5.48 -0.70
C GLY A 102 -23.75 4.02 -0.21
N ASP A 103 -23.61 3.06 -1.12
CA ASP A 103 -23.66 1.62 -0.83
C ASP A 103 -22.47 0.83 -1.39
N ASP A 104 -21.89 1.25 -2.53
CA ASP A 104 -20.78 0.56 -3.19
C ASP A 104 -19.92 1.48 -4.10
N PHE A 105 -18.90 0.89 -4.72
CA PHE A 105 -18.07 1.50 -5.77
C PHE A 105 -18.31 0.88 -7.17
N SER A 106 -19.53 0.42 -7.46
CA SER A 106 -19.86 -0.20 -8.75
C SER A 106 -19.82 0.78 -9.94
N THR A 107 -19.92 2.08 -9.67
CA THR A 107 -20.01 3.13 -10.70
C THR A 107 -18.64 3.70 -11.06
N ILE A 108 -18.30 3.68 -12.37
CA ILE A 108 -17.16 4.43 -12.90
C ILE A 108 -17.48 5.92 -12.84
N ALA A 109 -16.59 6.69 -12.22
CA ALA A 109 -16.69 8.14 -12.14
C ALA A 109 -16.49 8.77 -13.53
N GLN A 110 -17.19 9.86 -13.82
CA GLN A 110 -16.90 10.68 -14.99
C GLN A 110 -15.65 11.54 -14.78
N GLU A 111 -15.36 11.84 -13.50
CA GLU A 111 -14.13 12.47 -13.05
C GLU A 111 -12.91 11.58 -13.28
N ARG A 112 -11.75 12.21 -13.37
CA ARG A 112 -10.45 11.55 -13.58
C ARG A 112 -9.46 12.11 -12.57
N VAL A 113 -8.55 11.28 -12.08
CA VAL A 113 -7.43 11.76 -11.26
C VAL A 113 -6.20 11.85 -12.15
N GLN A 114 -5.63 13.05 -12.23
CA GLN A 114 -4.33 13.28 -12.81
C GLN A 114 -3.27 13.18 -11.72
N PHE A 115 -2.43 12.15 -11.82
CA PHE A 115 -1.21 12.03 -11.04
C PHE A 115 -0.12 12.89 -11.65
N ARG A 116 0.66 13.56 -10.81
CA ARG A 116 1.76 14.44 -11.24
C ARG A 116 2.93 14.35 -10.27
N PHE A 117 4.13 14.33 -10.82
CA PHE A 117 5.34 14.55 -10.05
C PHE A 117 6.30 15.45 -10.82
N ALA A 118 6.82 16.46 -10.12
CA ALA A 118 7.53 17.57 -10.75
C ALA A 118 6.71 18.19 -11.92
N GLN A 119 7.39 18.78 -12.89
CA GLN A 119 6.72 19.42 -14.04
C GLN A 119 6.44 18.44 -15.19
N THR A 120 7.09 17.27 -15.19
CA THR A 120 7.20 16.42 -16.39
C THR A 120 6.52 15.07 -16.29
N LEU A 121 6.37 14.49 -15.10
CA LEU A 121 5.77 13.17 -14.94
C LEU A 121 4.29 13.31 -14.67
N GLN A 122 3.48 12.68 -15.50
CA GLN A 122 2.03 12.70 -15.39
C GLN A 122 1.45 11.36 -15.80
N ALA A 123 0.38 10.94 -15.12
CA ALA A 123 -0.45 9.82 -15.50
C ALA A 123 -1.91 10.18 -15.21
N MET A 124 -2.84 9.52 -15.88
CA MET A 124 -4.28 9.73 -15.70
C MET A 124 -4.92 8.39 -15.38
N THR A 125 -5.86 8.36 -14.44
CA THR A 125 -6.77 7.20 -14.35
C THR A 125 -7.40 6.92 -15.71
N PRO A 126 -7.71 5.69 -16.09
CA PRO A 126 -8.38 5.42 -17.36
C PRO A 126 -9.89 5.73 -17.30
N GLU A 127 -10.53 5.81 -18.46
CA GLU A 127 -11.98 5.99 -18.63
C GLU A 127 -12.78 4.70 -18.42
N THR A 128 -12.14 3.55 -18.61
CA THR A 128 -12.69 2.21 -18.49
C THR A 128 -11.73 1.33 -17.70
N ASP A 129 -12.18 0.15 -17.29
CA ASP A 129 -11.31 -0.80 -16.58
C ASP A 129 -10.24 -1.37 -17.51
N VAL A 130 -9.08 -0.72 -17.50
CA VAL A 130 -7.89 -1.18 -18.19
C VAL A 130 -6.67 -0.86 -17.35
N TRP A 131 -5.78 -1.83 -17.21
CA TRP A 131 -4.48 -1.60 -16.59
C TRP A 131 -3.74 -0.48 -17.34
N THR A 132 -3.31 0.54 -16.61
CA THR A 132 -2.68 1.73 -17.16
C THR A 132 -1.37 1.99 -16.41
N GLU A 133 -0.27 2.10 -17.15
CA GLU A 133 1.03 2.44 -16.56
C GLU A 133 0.97 3.85 -15.95
N GLY A 134 1.49 3.98 -14.73
CA GLY A 134 1.67 5.29 -14.10
C GLY A 134 3.02 5.90 -14.50
N PHE A 135 3.78 6.32 -13.51
CA PHE A 135 5.17 6.73 -13.70
C PHE A 135 6.01 6.33 -12.48
N LYS A 136 7.33 6.35 -12.67
CA LYS A 136 8.29 6.01 -11.62
C LYS A 136 9.20 7.21 -11.32
N VAL A 137 9.63 7.31 -10.07
CA VAL A 137 10.50 8.36 -9.56
C VAL A 137 11.75 7.73 -8.97
N SER A 138 12.91 8.32 -9.22
CA SER A 138 14.19 7.78 -8.75
C SER A 138 14.31 7.78 -7.22
N VAL A 139 14.95 6.74 -6.71
CA VAL A 139 15.43 6.62 -5.33
C VAL A 139 16.72 7.45 -5.22
N PRO A 140 16.78 8.42 -4.28
CA PRO A 140 17.97 9.26 -4.13
C PRO A 140 19.18 8.44 -3.64
N THR A 141 20.34 9.09 -3.64
CA THR A 141 21.61 8.50 -3.20
C THR A 141 21.63 8.09 -1.73
N ASP A 142 20.77 8.67 -0.90
CA ASP A 142 20.62 8.26 0.50
C ASP A 142 19.84 6.95 0.65
N GLY A 143 19.12 6.49 -0.37
CA GLY A 143 18.31 5.27 -0.30
C GLY A 143 16.99 5.44 0.44
N LYS A 144 16.58 6.67 0.81
CA LYS A 144 15.24 6.95 1.35
C LYS A 144 14.33 7.42 0.23
N TRP A 145 13.29 6.63 -0.07
CA TRP A 145 12.25 7.02 -1.01
C TRP A 145 11.05 7.57 -0.24
N HIS A 146 11.05 8.90 -0.06
CA HIS A 146 9.92 9.67 0.50
C HIS A 146 9.35 10.59 -0.58
N ARG A 147 8.14 10.32 -1.06
CA ARG A 147 7.55 11.02 -2.22
C ARG A 147 6.10 11.37 -1.99
N HIS A 148 5.78 12.64 -2.20
CA HIS A 148 4.40 13.11 -2.32
C HIS A 148 4.04 13.27 -3.79
N ILE A 149 3.24 12.34 -4.32
CA ILE A 149 2.74 12.38 -5.68
C ILE A 149 1.49 13.26 -5.69
N GLY A 150 1.49 14.30 -6.53
CA GLY A 150 0.35 15.18 -6.68
C GLY A 150 -0.81 14.46 -7.36
N MET A 151 -2.02 14.66 -6.85
CA MET A 151 -3.28 14.12 -7.34
C MET A 151 -4.24 15.28 -7.54
N LEU A 152 -4.60 15.56 -8.79
CA LEU A 152 -5.58 16.56 -9.17
C LEU A 152 -6.85 15.86 -9.66
N LEU A 153 -7.97 16.11 -8.99
CA LEU A 153 -9.29 15.69 -9.46
C LEU A 153 -9.76 16.62 -10.58
N LEU A 154 -10.01 16.03 -11.74
CA LEU A 154 -10.52 16.70 -12.92
C LEU A 154 -11.99 16.31 -13.09
N GLY A 155 -12.85 17.27 -13.40
CA GLY A 155 -14.25 16.98 -13.75
C GLY A 155 -14.37 16.23 -15.08
N PRO A 156 -15.60 15.96 -15.54
CA PRO A 156 -15.84 15.35 -16.84
C PRO A 156 -15.18 16.14 -17.97
N ALA A 157 -14.75 15.46 -19.03
CA ALA A 157 -14.23 16.11 -20.22
C ALA A 157 -15.30 17.02 -20.84
N ASP A 158 -14.93 18.25 -21.23
CA ASP A 158 -15.86 19.23 -21.79
C ASP A 158 -16.19 19.00 -23.28
N GLY A 159 -15.41 18.12 -23.95
CA GLY A 159 -15.49 17.87 -25.38
C GLY A 159 -14.73 18.89 -26.25
N GLN A 160 -14.02 19.83 -25.64
CA GLN A 160 -13.14 20.82 -26.29
C GLN A 160 -11.67 20.69 -25.85
N GLY A 161 -11.33 19.62 -25.14
CA GLY A 161 -9.97 19.35 -24.67
C GLY A 161 -9.67 19.92 -23.28
N GLY A 162 -10.69 20.39 -22.56
CA GLY A 162 -10.62 20.77 -21.15
C GLY A 162 -11.43 19.83 -20.26
N PHE A 163 -11.55 20.23 -19.00
CA PHE A 163 -12.29 19.51 -17.97
C PHE A 163 -13.22 20.49 -17.25
N LEU A 164 -14.42 20.02 -16.93
CA LEU A 164 -15.37 20.74 -16.09
C LEU A 164 -14.88 20.75 -14.63
N GLN A 165 -15.58 21.50 -13.77
CA GLN A 165 -15.36 21.37 -12.32
C GLN A 165 -15.78 19.98 -11.86
N PRO A 166 -14.98 19.30 -11.02
CA PRO A 166 -15.36 18.01 -10.46
C PRO A 166 -16.51 18.17 -9.46
N SER A 167 -17.32 17.14 -9.34
CA SER A 167 -18.39 17.07 -8.35
C SER A 167 -17.83 16.83 -6.95
N ASP A 168 -18.61 17.14 -5.92
CA ASP A 168 -18.33 16.65 -4.57
C ASP A 168 -18.60 15.13 -4.53
N GLY A 169 -17.71 14.36 -3.91
CA GLY A 169 -17.80 12.90 -3.91
C GLY A 169 -16.71 12.21 -3.10
N VAL A 170 -16.94 10.93 -2.78
CA VAL A 170 -15.89 10.03 -2.30
C VAL A 170 -15.49 9.15 -3.47
N TYR A 171 -14.21 9.17 -3.84
CA TYR A 171 -13.68 8.46 -4.99
C TYR A 171 -12.75 7.34 -4.56
N LEU A 172 -12.66 6.29 -5.36
CA LEU A 172 -11.77 5.15 -5.10
C LEU A 172 -10.76 5.00 -6.23
N LEU A 173 -9.48 5.09 -5.86
CA LEU A 173 -8.35 4.71 -6.68
C LEU A 173 -7.94 3.27 -6.38
N HIS A 174 -7.58 2.53 -7.43
CA HIS A 174 -7.11 1.15 -7.35
C HIS A 174 -5.73 1.06 -8.02
N LEU A 175 -4.71 0.79 -7.21
CA LEU A 175 -3.31 0.97 -7.57
C LEU A 175 -2.48 -0.27 -7.24
N GLU A 176 -1.31 -0.39 -7.86
CA GLU A 176 -0.22 -1.30 -7.46
C GLU A 176 1.10 -0.54 -7.53
N LEU A 177 2.07 -0.86 -6.67
CA LEU A 177 3.41 -0.31 -6.71
C LEU A 177 4.33 -1.17 -7.57
N ASP A 178 5.33 -0.54 -8.18
CA ASP A 178 6.36 -1.22 -8.95
C ASP A 178 7.74 -0.57 -8.81
N THR A 179 8.77 -1.31 -9.23
CA THR A 179 10.14 -0.81 -9.24
C THR A 179 10.95 -1.40 -10.40
N THR A 180 12.03 -0.73 -10.77
CA THR A 180 13.04 -1.28 -11.69
C THR A 180 14.05 -2.20 -11.01
N GLN A 181 14.04 -2.28 -9.67
CA GLN A 181 14.99 -3.08 -8.91
C GLN A 181 14.84 -4.57 -9.24
N ASN A 182 15.93 -5.19 -9.68
CA ASN A 182 15.91 -6.60 -10.08
C ASN A 182 15.55 -7.52 -8.90
N GLY A 183 14.70 -8.52 -9.16
CA GLY A 183 14.22 -9.47 -8.16
C GLY A 183 13.13 -8.93 -7.23
N VAL A 184 12.72 -7.67 -7.42
CA VAL A 184 11.56 -7.08 -6.73
C VAL A 184 10.36 -7.13 -7.67
N ILE A 185 9.23 -7.56 -7.14
CA ILE A 185 7.97 -7.66 -7.88
C ILE A 185 6.96 -6.64 -7.38
N TYR A 186 5.88 -6.47 -8.15
CA TYR A 186 4.77 -5.59 -7.84
C TYR A 186 4.21 -5.80 -6.42
N SER A 187 3.65 -4.74 -5.85
CA SER A 187 2.86 -4.90 -4.64
C SER A 187 1.58 -5.67 -4.90
N GLN A 188 0.93 -6.07 -3.81
CA GLN A 188 -0.51 -6.32 -3.89
C GLN A 188 -1.25 -5.06 -4.36
N PRO A 189 -2.45 -5.23 -4.92
CA PRO A 189 -3.32 -4.09 -5.13
C PRO A 189 -3.62 -3.41 -3.80
N TYR A 190 -3.67 -2.09 -3.83
CA TYR A 190 -4.09 -1.27 -2.70
C TYR A 190 -5.03 -0.18 -3.20
N TRP A 191 -5.75 0.38 -2.27
CA TRP A 191 -6.83 1.31 -2.52
C TRP A 191 -6.61 2.61 -1.77
N LEU A 192 -7.01 3.69 -2.42
CA LEU A 192 -6.98 5.01 -1.84
C LEU A 192 -8.37 5.65 -1.98
N ILE A 193 -9.04 5.84 -0.85
CA ILE A 193 -10.32 6.54 -0.74
C ILE A 193 -10.05 8.05 -0.70
N MET A 194 -10.44 8.76 -1.75
CA MET A 194 -10.19 10.19 -1.91
C MET A 194 -11.46 11.00 -1.70
N ASN A 195 -11.47 11.85 -0.68
CA ASN A 195 -12.61 12.70 -0.39
C ASN A 195 -12.53 14.07 -1.09
N GLN A 196 -13.62 14.46 -1.74
CA GLN A 196 -13.88 15.79 -2.27
C GLN A 196 -15.15 16.35 -1.59
N ASN A 197 -14.96 17.14 -0.53
CA ASN A 197 -16.01 17.88 0.18
C ASN A 197 -17.20 17.05 0.70
N ARG A 198 -17.05 15.75 0.96
CA ARG A 198 -18.07 14.94 1.63
C ARG A 198 -17.87 14.88 3.15
N PRO A 199 -18.93 14.63 3.94
CA PRO A 199 -18.81 14.37 5.36
C PRO A 199 -17.85 13.21 5.67
N THR A 200 -17.10 13.30 6.76
CA THR A 200 -16.15 12.24 7.19
C THR A 200 -16.82 10.87 7.36
N GLN A 201 -18.10 10.83 7.77
CA GLN A 201 -18.83 9.57 7.92
C GLN A 201 -18.92 8.79 6.60
N GLU A 202 -19.15 9.48 5.47
CA GLU A 202 -19.21 8.81 4.16
C GLU A 202 -17.85 8.20 3.77
N VAL A 203 -16.75 8.82 4.19
CA VAL A 203 -15.39 8.28 3.96
C VAL A 203 -15.17 7.03 4.82
N ILE A 204 -15.64 7.03 6.08
CA ILE A 204 -15.56 5.86 6.97
C ILE A 204 -16.38 4.70 6.40
N ASP A 205 -17.62 4.95 5.98
CA ASP A 205 -18.51 3.93 5.43
C ASP A 205 -17.94 3.33 4.13
N ALA A 206 -17.44 4.19 3.24
CA ALA A 206 -16.79 3.78 2.01
C ALA A 206 -15.50 2.96 2.26
N LYS A 207 -14.70 3.35 3.25
CA LYS A 207 -13.47 2.62 3.62
C LYS A 207 -13.80 1.24 4.17
N ALA A 208 -14.78 1.14 5.06
CA ALA A 208 -15.26 -0.13 5.59
C ALA A 208 -15.75 -1.05 4.46
N TRP A 209 -16.54 -0.52 3.52
CA TRP A 209 -17.00 -1.28 2.37
C TRP A 209 -15.84 -1.85 1.54
N VAL A 210 -14.80 -1.05 1.27
CA VAL A 210 -13.61 -1.54 0.53
C VAL A 210 -12.90 -2.65 1.31
N GLN A 211 -12.77 -2.51 2.63
CA GLN A 211 -12.16 -3.54 3.48
C GLN A 211 -12.96 -4.85 3.44
N ASP A 212 -14.29 -4.76 3.52
CA ASP A 212 -15.17 -5.93 3.57
C ASP A 212 -15.32 -6.64 2.21
N ASN A 213 -15.14 -5.92 1.10
CA ASN A 213 -15.39 -6.47 -0.24
C ASN A 213 -14.11 -6.78 -1.04
N PHE A 214 -13.00 -6.06 -0.80
CA PHE A 214 -11.77 -6.20 -1.61
C PHE A 214 -10.58 -6.80 -0.87
N LEU A 215 -10.71 -7.05 0.43
CA LEU A 215 -9.72 -7.81 1.19
C LEU A 215 -10.26 -9.22 1.47
N PRO A 216 -9.39 -10.26 1.52
CA PRO A 216 -9.80 -11.60 1.90
C PRO A 216 -10.56 -11.60 3.22
N SER A 217 -11.74 -12.21 3.21
CA SER A 217 -12.56 -12.35 4.41
C SER A 217 -11.96 -13.41 5.33
N PRO A 218 -11.87 -13.16 6.65
CA PRO A 218 -11.51 -14.21 7.62
C PRO A 218 -12.45 -15.41 7.58
N ASP A 219 -13.71 -15.21 7.17
CA ASP A 219 -14.71 -16.27 7.05
C ASP A 219 -14.55 -17.08 5.76
N CYS A 220 -13.93 -16.49 4.73
CA CYS A 220 -13.60 -17.18 3.49
C CYS A 220 -12.14 -16.93 3.05
N PRO A 221 -11.14 -17.46 3.78
CA PRO A 221 -9.73 -17.19 3.52
C PRO A 221 -9.22 -17.81 2.21
N ALA A 222 -10.01 -18.68 1.57
CA ALA A 222 -9.67 -19.30 0.29
C ALA A 222 -10.18 -18.51 -0.93
N ASP A 223 -11.07 -17.53 -0.76
CA ASP A 223 -11.46 -16.56 -1.80
C ASP A 223 -10.47 -15.40 -1.75
N MET A 224 -9.50 -15.43 -2.66
CA MET A 224 -8.34 -14.55 -2.68
C MET A 224 -8.30 -13.70 -3.95
N THR A 225 -8.89 -14.18 -5.05
CA THR A 225 -8.89 -13.47 -6.31
C THR A 225 -9.97 -13.92 -7.29
N GLY A 226 -10.60 -12.97 -7.96
CA GLY A 226 -11.40 -13.25 -9.16
C GLY A 226 -10.60 -13.38 -10.47
N SER A 227 -9.27 -13.35 -10.43
CA SER A 227 -8.45 -13.58 -11.64
C SER A 227 -6.98 -13.86 -11.35
N THR A 228 -6.41 -14.84 -12.04
CA THR A 228 -4.95 -15.06 -12.09
C THR A 228 -4.18 -14.06 -12.96
N SER A 229 -4.87 -13.28 -13.81
CA SER A 229 -4.21 -12.32 -14.68
C SER A 229 -3.88 -11.04 -13.93
N ARG A 230 -2.60 -10.72 -13.74
CA ARG A 230 -2.17 -9.47 -13.07
C ARG A 230 -2.69 -8.18 -13.71
N PHE A 231 -3.08 -8.23 -14.99
CA PHE A 231 -3.64 -7.09 -15.71
C PHE A 231 -5.17 -6.96 -15.54
N SER A 232 -5.81 -7.96 -14.93
CA SER A 232 -7.20 -7.89 -14.53
C SER A 232 -7.33 -7.04 -13.26
N PRO A 233 -8.34 -6.15 -13.17
CA PRO A 233 -8.65 -5.47 -11.93
C PRO A 233 -9.06 -6.46 -10.82
N GLN A 234 -9.42 -7.70 -11.13
CA GLN A 234 -9.82 -8.70 -10.14
C GLN A 234 -8.63 -9.49 -9.55
N TYR A 235 -7.40 -9.27 -10.04
CA TYR A 235 -6.23 -9.95 -9.50
C TYR A 235 -5.88 -9.46 -8.10
N GLY A 236 -5.83 -10.37 -7.13
CA GLY A 236 -5.66 -10.10 -5.70
C GLY A 236 -6.86 -9.46 -5.02
N VAL A 237 -8.05 -9.57 -5.63
CA VAL A 237 -9.33 -9.06 -5.12
C VAL A 237 -10.32 -10.23 -5.07
N PRO A 238 -10.81 -10.64 -3.88
CA PRO A 238 -11.85 -11.66 -3.75
C PRO A 238 -13.08 -11.33 -4.58
N ASP A 239 -13.77 -12.35 -5.11
CA ASP A 239 -14.95 -12.16 -5.96
C ASP A 239 -16.19 -12.94 -5.49
N GLY A 240 -16.10 -13.61 -4.34
CA GLY A 240 -17.16 -14.41 -3.75
C GLY A 240 -17.26 -15.83 -4.31
N ALA A 241 -16.43 -16.19 -5.30
CA ALA A 241 -16.28 -17.55 -5.78
C ALA A 241 -14.99 -18.17 -5.22
N ILE A 242 -15.03 -19.48 -4.96
CA ILE A 242 -13.80 -20.26 -4.78
C ILE A 242 -13.64 -21.11 -6.02
N ASP A 243 -12.62 -20.82 -6.82
CA ASP A 243 -12.37 -21.55 -8.05
C ASP A 243 -10.87 -21.69 -8.40
N ALA A 244 -10.58 -22.02 -9.66
CA ALA A 244 -9.21 -22.25 -10.09
C ALA A 244 -8.34 -20.99 -9.98
N ASP A 245 -8.91 -19.79 -10.12
CA ASP A 245 -8.17 -18.54 -10.02
C ASP A 245 -7.61 -18.35 -8.60
N ASP A 246 -8.39 -18.62 -7.54
CA ASP A 246 -7.90 -18.60 -6.16
C ASP A 246 -6.80 -19.62 -5.91
N PHE A 247 -7.00 -20.85 -6.39
CA PHE A 247 -6.03 -21.92 -6.20
C PHE A 247 -4.67 -21.56 -6.80
N PHE A 248 -4.65 -21.09 -8.05
CA PHE A 248 -3.40 -20.73 -8.72
C PHE A 248 -2.80 -19.45 -8.17
N TYR A 249 -3.62 -18.51 -7.71
CA TYR A 249 -3.13 -17.33 -6.99
C TYR A 249 -2.45 -17.71 -5.68
N PHE A 250 -3.11 -18.53 -4.86
CA PHE A 250 -2.53 -19.04 -3.62
C PHE A 250 -1.22 -19.77 -3.88
N LEU A 251 -1.16 -20.70 -4.85
CA LEU A 251 0.09 -21.39 -5.19
C LEU A 251 1.23 -20.44 -5.54
N SER A 252 0.93 -19.38 -6.28
CA SER A 252 1.92 -18.34 -6.61
C SER A 252 2.44 -17.67 -5.33
N ARG A 253 1.53 -17.20 -4.46
CA ARG A 253 1.89 -16.55 -3.18
C ARG A 253 2.64 -17.48 -2.23
N PHE A 254 2.19 -18.73 -2.13
CA PHE A 254 2.81 -19.77 -1.32
C PHE A 254 4.23 -20.10 -1.78
N SER A 255 4.44 -20.28 -3.09
CA SER A 255 5.77 -20.56 -3.65
C SER A 255 6.78 -19.42 -3.46
N MET A 256 6.26 -18.22 -3.23
CA MET A 256 7.03 -17.02 -2.92
C MET A 256 7.13 -16.77 -1.42
N GLY A 257 6.61 -17.62 -0.54
CA GLY A 257 6.65 -17.44 0.91
C GLY A 257 5.93 -16.17 1.39
N SER A 258 4.88 -15.72 0.70
CA SER A 258 4.27 -14.43 1.05
C SER A 258 3.48 -14.46 2.35
N LEU A 259 4.04 -13.85 3.40
CA LEU A 259 3.39 -13.75 4.71
C LEU A 259 2.06 -12.98 4.72
N ALA A 260 1.83 -12.08 3.75
CA ALA A 260 0.59 -11.28 3.76
C ALA A 260 -0.60 -12.02 3.12
N GLU A 261 -0.37 -13.10 2.39
CA GLU A 261 -1.41 -13.83 1.64
C GLU A 261 -1.41 -15.32 1.90
N ALA A 262 -0.24 -15.93 2.12
CA ALA A 262 -0.08 -17.37 2.18
C ALA A 262 0.15 -17.88 3.61
N ASP A 263 0.38 -17.01 4.60
CA ASP A 263 0.41 -17.35 6.02
C ASP A 263 -1.03 -17.22 6.54
N LEU A 264 -1.71 -18.36 6.61
CA LEU A 264 -3.12 -18.48 6.93
C LEU A 264 -3.32 -19.15 8.30
N THR A 265 -2.38 -19.99 8.74
CA THR A 265 -2.50 -20.71 10.00
C THR A 265 -1.18 -21.27 10.53
N GLY A 266 -1.02 -21.27 11.87
CA GLY A 266 0.01 -22.06 12.53
C GLY A 266 -0.37 -23.51 12.88
N SER A 267 -1.56 -24.00 12.48
CA SER A 267 -1.96 -25.40 12.71
C SER A 267 -3.11 -25.83 11.79
N THR A 268 -3.00 -27.03 11.23
CA THR A 268 -4.06 -27.66 10.43
C THR A 268 -5.14 -28.37 11.24
N THR A 269 -5.07 -28.35 12.57
CA THR A 269 -5.97 -29.12 13.45
C THR A 269 -7.14 -28.26 13.97
N PRO A 270 -8.39 -28.53 13.56
CA PRO A 270 -9.55 -27.79 14.09
C PRO A 270 -9.65 -27.90 15.62
N GLY A 271 -9.78 -26.74 16.28
CA GLY A 271 -9.83 -26.63 17.74
C GLY A 271 -8.49 -26.35 18.41
N ASP A 272 -7.39 -26.41 17.66
CA ASP A 272 -6.10 -25.84 18.08
C ASP A 272 -6.21 -24.30 18.15
N PRO A 273 -5.67 -23.63 19.19
CA PRO A 273 -5.62 -22.17 19.23
C PRO A 273 -4.93 -21.49 18.04
N ALA A 274 -4.03 -22.19 17.34
CA ALA A 274 -3.36 -21.69 16.14
C ALA A 274 -4.14 -21.95 14.83
N TYR A 275 -5.26 -22.68 14.88
CA TYR A 275 -6.07 -22.99 13.70
C TYR A 275 -6.76 -21.75 13.14
N GLY A 276 -6.46 -21.41 11.88
CA GLY A 276 -6.90 -20.20 11.21
C GLY A 276 -6.26 -18.92 11.74
N VAL A 277 -5.14 -19.02 12.44
CA VAL A 277 -4.38 -17.87 12.97
C VAL A 277 -2.98 -17.87 12.33
N PRO A 278 -2.64 -16.86 11.49
CA PRO A 278 -1.31 -16.71 10.93
C PRO A 278 -0.21 -16.67 12.00
N ASP A 279 0.93 -17.32 11.75
CA ASP A 279 2.01 -17.50 12.74
C ASP A 279 3.36 -16.88 12.35
N GLY A 280 3.41 -16.22 11.19
CA GLY A 280 4.60 -15.57 10.65
C GLY A 280 5.49 -16.50 9.80
N VAL A 281 5.02 -17.71 9.49
CA VAL A 281 5.71 -18.68 8.64
C VAL A 281 4.77 -19.11 7.52
N VAL A 282 5.31 -19.33 6.32
CA VAL A 282 4.56 -19.97 5.22
C VAL A 282 5.09 -21.39 5.06
N ASP A 283 4.30 -22.38 5.44
CA ASP A 283 4.70 -23.78 5.42
C ASP A 283 3.55 -24.77 5.09
N ALA A 284 3.74 -26.05 5.44
CA ALA A 284 2.77 -27.08 5.11
C ALA A 284 1.41 -26.86 5.80
N ASP A 285 1.37 -26.24 6.97
CA ASP A 285 0.13 -26.00 7.68
C ASP A 285 -0.77 -25.03 6.90
N ASP A 286 -0.22 -23.94 6.36
CA ASP A 286 -0.96 -23.01 5.51
C ASP A 286 -1.50 -23.67 4.26
N PHE A 287 -0.66 -24.48 3.60
CA PHE A 287 -1.04 -25.16 2.37
C PHE A 287 -2.22 -26.10 2.60
N PHE A 288 -2.14 -26.94 3.64
CA PHE A 288 -3.22 -27.87 3.93
C PHE A 288 -4.47 -27.18 4.49
N TYR A 289 -4.32 -26.09 5.24
CA TYR A 289 -5.45 -25.27 5.68
C TYR A 289 -6.16 -24.61 4.50
N PHE A 290 -5.42 -24.03 3.56
CA PHE A 290 -5.98 -23.51 2.31
C PHE A 290 -6.77 -24.59 1.59
N LEU A 291 -6.21 -25.81 1.41
CA LEU A 291 -6.92 -26.91 0.76
C LEU A 291 -8.22 -27.31 1.48
N GLN A 292 -8.21 -27.32 2.82
CA GLN A 292 -9.41 -27.60 3.61
C GLN A 292 -10.50 -26.54 3.35
N LYS A 293 -10.12 -25.26 3.35
CA LYS A 293 -11.04 -24.14 3.11
C LYS A 293 -11.53 -24.08 1.68
N PHE A 294 -10.63 -24.27 0.73
CA PHE A 294 -10.94 -24.37 -0.70
C PHE A 294 -11.96 -25.48 -0.98
N ALA A 295 -11.78 -26.66 -0.39
CA ALA A 295 -12.70 -27.78 -0.57
C ALA A 295 -14.04 -27.60 0.16
N ALA A 296 -14.06 -26.85 1.26
CA ALA A 296 -15.27 -26.57 2.05
C ALA A 296 -16.16 -25.50 1.41
N GLY A 297 -15.58 -24.57 0.64
CA GLY A 297 -16.28 -23.41 0.10
C GLY A 297 -16.37 -22.24 1.11
N CYS A 298 -16.94 -21.12 0.67
CA CYS A 298 -17.29 -20.00 1.54
C CYS A 298 -18.62 -20.28 2.26
N PRO A 299 -18.81 -19.81 3.50
CA PRO A 299 -20.10 -19.85 4.20
C PRO A 299 -21.18 -18.98 3.54
#